data_AF-A0A497KX94-F1
#
_entry.id   AF-A0A497KX94-F1
#
_cell.length_a   1.000
_cell.length_b   1.000
_cell.length_c   1.000
_cell.angle_alpha   90.00
_cell.angle_beta   90.00
_cell.angle_gamma   90.00
#
_symmetry.space_group_name_H-M   'P 1'
#
loop_
_entity.id
_entity.type
_entity.pdbx_description
1 polymer ?
#
loop_
_entity_poly.entity_id
_entity_poly.type
_entity_poly.pdbx_seq_one_letter_code
_entity_poly.pdbx_strand_id
1 'polypeptide(L)'
;MVGKMSLPEKMTTPLIVISCTLLLIVTPLLVEQLKPEGEEPLIVKVDGVEYLDEEFDENFNYTLLVGKVVSFHQPFNISELIRRKIEVEYYEFESLEEAWLLLERLKTPNVVIGFAMWLCNGTYEEALERFRRAGGAVPEDGSEFGGFLGQPKGPGVYYMVYRRHPSSQIGGIWIQKRYKTNSGSAAIWSLHIKLDIPPPYPAKLERYPLHARRW
;
A
#
# COMPACT_ATOMS: atom_id res chain seq x y z
N MET A 1 59.62 -33.80 -59.74
CA MET A 1 59.64 -33.11 -58.43
C MET A 1 58.61 -32.00 -58.44
N VAL A 2 57.44 -32.25 -57.86
CA VAL A 2 56.39 -31.32 -57.39
C VAL A 2 55.57 -32.22 -56.45
N GLY A 3 55.46 -32.04 -55.14
CA GLY A 3 55.02 -30.89 -54.38
C GLY A 3 53.69 -31.27 -53.72
N LYS A 4 53.73 -31.79 -52.47
CA LYS A 4 52.53 -32.06 -51.65
C LYS A 4 51.84 -30.72 -51.33
N MET A 5 50.53 -30.62 -51.59
CA MET A 5 49.67 -29.61 -50.99
C MET A 5 48.54 -30.31 -50.23
N SER A 6 48.62 -30.25 -48.90
CA SER A 6 47.52 -30.45 -47.98
C SER A 6 46.80 -29.11 -47.79
N LEU A 7 45.48 -29.07 -47.99
CA LEU A 7 44.63 -27.96 -47.54
C LEU A 7 44.32 -28.15 -46.05
N PRO A 8 44.53 -27.15 -45.19
CA PRO A 8 44.07 -27.20 -43.81
C PRO A 8 42.63 -26.73 -43.67
N GLU A 9 41.95 -27.34 -42.71
CA GLU A 9 40.73 -26.87 -42.06
C GLU A 9 40.85 -25.40 -41.64
N LYS A 10 39.76 -24.64 -41.81
CA LYS A 10 39.03 -23.99 -40.70
C LYS A 10 37.92 -23.10 -41.25
N MET A 11 36.71 -23.63 -41.18
CA MET A 11 35.50 -22.82 -41.08
C MET A 11 35.46 -22.11 -39.71
N THR A 12 34.67 -21.02 -39.66
CA THR A 12 34.01 -20.44 -38.47
C THR A 12 34.85 -19.67 -37.46
N THR A 13 35.14 -18.37 -37.72
CA THR A 13 35.26 -17.37 -36.63
C THR A 13 35.13 -15.87 -37.03
N PRO A 14 34.15 -15.44 -37.86
CA PRO A 14 33.71 -14.03 -37.73
C PRO A 14 32.22 -13.82 -37.47
N LEU A 15 31.36 -14.86 -37.61
CA LEU A 15 29.91 -14.68 -37.44
C LEU A 15 29.42 -14.67 -35.98
N ILE A 16 30.21 -15.18 -35.02
CA ILE A 16 29.79 -15.26 -33.62
C ILE A 16 29.91 -13.90 -32.91
N VAL A 17 30.90 -13.08 -33.28
CA VAL A 17 31.16 -11.80 -32.58
C VAL A 17 30.10 -10.74 -32.91
N ILE A 18 29.57 -10.72 -34.13
CA ILE A 18 28.52 -9.76 -34.52
C ILE A 18 27.18 -10.09 -33.83
N SER A 19 26.90 -11.38 -33.58
CA SER A 19 25.69 -11.82 -32.88
C SER A 19 25.69 -11.44 -31.39
N CYS A 20 26.82 -11.60 -30.69
CA CYS A 20 26.91 -11.23 -29.26
C CYS A 20 26.91 -9.72 -29.03
N THR A 21 27.46 -8.93 -29.97
CA THR A 21 27.53 -7.46 -29.80
C THR A 21 26.18 -6.79 -30.07
N LEU A 22 25.37 -7.32 -31.00
CA LEU A 22 23.98 -6.88 -31.18
C LEU A 22 23.10 -7.26 -29.99
N LEU A 23 23.33 -8.40 -29.34
CA LEU A 23 22.59 -8.78 -28.13
C LEU A 23 22.89 -7.86 -26.94
N LEU A 24 24.10 -7.31 -26.83
CA LEU A 24 24.50 -6.42 -25.72
C LEU A 24 24.07 -4.96 -25.90
N ILE A 25 23.81 -4.51 -27.12
CA ILE A 25 23.32 -3.14 -27.38
C ILE A 25 21.78 -3.11 -27.43
N VAL A 26 21.14 -4.19 -27.87
CA VAL A 26 19.67 -4.26 -27.98
C VAL A 26 19.01 -4.61 -26.65
N THR A 27 19.69 -5.29 -25.72
CA THR A 27 19.13 -5.65 -24.40
C THR A 27 18.80 -4.46 -23.50
N PRO A 28 19.65 -3.42 -23.31
CA PRO A 28 19.26 -2.28 -22.47
C PRO A 28 18.12 -1.46 -23.10
N LEU A 29 18.07 -1.35 -24.44
CA LEU A 29 17.01 -0.61 -25.12
C LEU A 29 15.65 -1.34 -25.13
N LEU A 30 15.65 -2.69 -25.19
CA LEU A 30 14.43 -3.48 -25.06
C LEU A 30 13.99 -3.67 -23.61
N VAL A 31 14.90 -3.57 -22.63
CA VAL A 31 14.54 -3.54 -21.20
C VAL A 31 13.86 -2.21 -20.84
N GLU A 32 14.25 -1.08 -21.45
CA GLU A 32 13.50 0.18 -21.32
C GLU A 32 12.09 0.13 -21.94
N GLN A 33 11.88 -0.69 -22.97
CA GLN A 33 10.58 -0.88 -23.62
C GLN A 33 9.74 -2.04 -23.05
N LEU A 34 10.30 -2.82 -22.13
CA LEU A 34 9.61 -3.86 -21.35
C LEU A 34 9.42 -3.41 -19.89
N LYS A 35 9.10 -2.13 -19.66
CA LYS A 35 8.48 -1.77 -18.39
C LYS A 35 7.17 -2.56 -18.30
N PRO A 36 6.96 -3.39 -17.26
CA PRO A 36 5.66 -4.02 -17.06
C PRO A 36 4.59 -2.94 -17.06
N GLU A 37 3.46 -3.26 -17.68
CA GLU A 37 2.34 -2.36 -17.85
C GLU A 37 1.86 -1.84 -16.48
N GLY A 38 2.21 -0.58 -16.19
CA GLY A 38 1.69 0.22 -15.08
C GLY A 38 2.47 0.10 -13.77
N GLU A 39 3.33 1.09 -13.49
CA GLU A 39 3.70 1.50 -12.12
C GLU A 39 4.43 2.85 -12.23
N GLU A 40 3.72 3.90 -12.64
CA GLU A 40 4.15 5.23 -12.23
C GLU A 40 4.15 5.24 -10.68
N PRO A 41 5.20 5.74 -10.02
CA PRO A 41 5.26 5.75 -8.57
C PRO A 41 4.05 6.53 -8.04
N LEU A 42 3.39 5.98 -7.02
CA LEU A 42 2.23 6.63 -6.42
C LEU A 42 2.67 7.97 -5.81
N ILE A 43 2.14 9.07 -6.34
CA ILE A 43 2.39 10.41 -5.81
C ILE A 43 1.37 10.72 -4.73
N VAL A 44 1.86 11.02 -3.53
CA VAL A 44 1.11 11.44 -2.36
C VAL A 44 1.26 12.95 -2.19
N LYS A 45 0.14 13.65 -2.05
CA LYS A 45 0.09 15.10 -1.81
C LYS A 45 -0.38 15.37 -0.40
N VAL A 46 0.45 16.04 0.40
CA VAL A 46 0.12 16.50 1.75
C VAL A 46 0.01 18.01 1.72
N ASP A 47 -1.21 18.55 1.85
CA ASP A 47 -1.52 19.97 1.66
C ASP A 47 -0.97 20.55 0.32
N GLY A 48 -0.83 19.69 -0.69
CA GLY A 48 -0.32 20.05 -2.02
C GLY A 48 1.18 19.86 -2.23
N VAL A 49 1.96 19.56 -1.19
CA VAL A 49 3.37 19.15 -1.31
C VAL A 49 3.42 17.68 -1.76
N GLU A 50 4.17 17.41 -2.82
CA GLU A 50 4.30 16.08 -3.42
C GLU A 50 5.42 15.26 -2.76
N TYR A 51 5.10 13.99 -2.49
CA TYR A 51 5.97 12.95 -1.98
C TYR A 51 5.73 11.69 -2.81
N LEU A 52 6.76 10.88 -3.01
CA LEU A 52 6.63 9.52 -3.51
C LEU A 52 6.16 8.63 -2.37
N ASP A 53 5.28 7.66 -2.65
CA ASP A 53 4.79 6.72 -1.62
C ASP A 53 5.94 5.93 -0.95
N GLU A 54 7.02 5.66 -1.66
CA GLU A 54 8.24 5.02 -1.14
C GLU A 54 8.95 5.84 -0.05
N GLU A 55 8.73 7.16 0.04
CA GLU A 55 9.32 8.01 1.08
C GLU A 55 8.63 7.85 2.45
N PHE A 56 7.48 7.17 2.51
CA PHE A 56 6.76 6.92 3.76
C PHE A 56 7.24 5.64 4.43
N ASP A 57 8.49 5.66 4.89
CA ASP A 57 9.14 4.59 5.64
C ASP A 57 9.13 4.87 7.17
N GLU A 58 9.83 4.03 7.93
CA GLU A 58 9.98 4.17 9.39
C GLU A 58 10.63 5.50 9.83
N ASN A 59 11.35 6.19 8.95
CA ASN A 59 12.05 7.44 9.22
C ASN A 59 11.21 8.67 8.85
N PHE A 60 10.09 8.49 8.14
CA PHE A 60 9.21 9.59 7.77
C PHE A 60 8.58 10.25 9.00
N ASN A 61 8.51 11.58 9.01
CA ASN A 61 7.85 12.31 10.08
C ASN A 61 6.32 12.35 9.90
N TYR A 62 5.63 11.32 10.39
CA TYR A 62 4.17 11.19 10.28
C TYR A 62 3.36 12.28 11.00
N THR A 63 3.98 13.11 11.86
CA THR A 63 3.28 14.30 12.39
C THR A 63 2.87 15.26 11.27
N LEU A 64 3.57 15.24 10.13
CA LEU A 64 3.24 16.02 8.94
C LEU A 64 1.94 15.60 8.26
N LEU A 65 1.35 14.44 8.58
CA LEU A 65 0.07 14.00 8.03
C LEU A 65 -1.13 14.43 8.89
N VAL A 66 -0.88 14.75 10.15
CA VAL A 66 -1.95 14.96 11.14
C VAL A 66 -2.62 16.31 10.91
N GLY A 67 -3.95 16.29 10.81
CA GLY A 67 -4.74 17.51 10.54
C GLY A 67 -4.58 18.04 9.11
N LYS A 68 -3.97 17.27 8.21
CA LYS A 68 -3.64 17.68 6.83
C LYS A 68 -4.52 16.98 5.82
N VAL A 69 -4.65 17.59 4.64
CA VAL A 69 -5.31 16.94 3.50
C VAL A 69 -4.28 16.07 2.81
N VAL A 70 -4.40 14.75 2.99
CA VAL A 70 -3.58 13.75 2.29
C VAL A 70 -4.37 13.19 1.12
N SER A 71 -3.86 13.40 -0.10
CA SER A 71 -4.50 12.96 -1.34
C SER A 71 -3.53 12.21 -2.23
N PHE A 72 -4.02 11.15 -2.87
CA PHE A 72 -3.28 10.39 -3.87
C PHE A 72 -4.31 9.73 -4.80
N HIS A 73 -3.87 9.36 -6.00
CA HIS A 73 -4.72 8.64 -6.93
C HIS A 73 -4.28 7.18 -6.99
N GLN A 74 -5.06 6.30 -6.39
CA GLN A 74 -4.91 4.86 -6.58
C GLN A 74 -5.98 4.37 -7.56
N PRO A 75 -5.60 3.74 -8.68
CA PRO A 75 -6.56 3.18 -9.61
C PRO A 75 -7.43 2.14 -8.90
N PHE A 76 -8.73 2.23 -9.12
CA PHE A 76 -9.69 1.33 -8.51
C PHE A 76 -9.75 0.01 -9.28
N ASN A 77 -9.44 -1.10 -8.60
CA ASN A 77 -9.53 -2.43 -9.20
C ASN A 77 -10.94 -3.01 -9.04
N ILE A 78 -11.70 -3.03 -10.14
CA ILE A 78 -13.09 -3.49 -10.14
C ILE A 78 -13.25 -4.94 -9.65
N SER A 79 -12.22 -5.79 -9.80
CA SER A 79 -12.29 -7.18 -9.34
C SER A 79 -12.36 -7.28 -7.81
N GLU A 80 -11.88 -6.28 -7.06
CA GLU A 80 -11.99 -6.24 -5.60
C GLU A 80 -13.45 -6.14 -5.12
N LEU A 81 -14.35 -5.71 -6.02
CA LEU A 81 -15.77 -5.50 -5.76
C LEU A 81 -16.66 -6.63 -6.29
N ILE A 82 -16.11 -7.61 -7.02
CA ILE A 82 -16.82 -8.79 -7.52
C ILE A 82 -16.93 -9.84 -6.40
N ARG A 83 -17.64 -9.50 -5.33
CA ARG A 83 -17.99 -10.46 -4.27
C ARG A 83 -19.50 -10.54 -4.15
N ARG A 84 -20.01 -11.73 -3.85
CA ARG A 84 -21.46 -11.97 -3.69
C ARG A 84 -21.96 -11.78 -2.26
N LYS A 85 -21.07 -11.92 -1.29
CA LYS A 85 -21.34 -11.81 0.14
C LYS A 85 -20.14 -11.17 0.84
N ILE A 86 -20.33 -10.74 2.09
CA ILE A 86 -19.21 -10.35 2.94
C ILE A 86 -18.38 -11.60 3.22
N GLU A 87 -17.09 -11.48 2.98
CA GLU A 87 -16.10 -12.50 3.38
C GLU A 87 -15.38 -12.01 4.63
N VAL A 88 -15.24 -12.90 5.60
CA VAL A 88 -14.61 -12.60 6.89
C VAL A 88 -13.48 -13.59 7.09
N GLU A 89 -12.30 -13.06 7.34
CA GLU A 89 -11.09 -13.80 7.67
C GLU A 89 -10.62 -13.35 9.06
N TYR A 90 -10.30 -14.31 9.92
CA TYR A 90 -9.74 -14.06 11.25
C TYR A 90 -8.27 -14.39 11.25
N TYR A 91 -7.48 -13.57 11.94
CA TYR A 91 -6.05 -13.72 12.09
C TYR A 91 -5.68 -13.60 13.56
N GLU A 92 -4.57 -14.21 13.95
CA GLU A 92 -3.90 -14.07 15.23
C GLU A 92 -2.44 -13.80 14.91
N PHE A 93 -1.98 -12.56 15.10
CA PHE A 93 -0.62 -12.17 14.74
C PHE A 93 0.31 -12.25 15.94
N GLU A 94 1.44 -12.95 15.81
CA GLU A 94 2.44 -13.05 16.89
C GLU A 94 3.21 -11.74 17.07
N SER A 95 3.19 -10.88 16.06
CA SER A 95 3.80 -9.55 16.08
C SER A 95 3.02 -8.57 15.20
N LEU A 96 3.20 -7.26 15.41
CA LEU A 96 2.60 -6.26 14.52
C LEU A 96 3.22 -6.29 13.12
N GLU A 97 4.46 -6.75 12.99
CA GLU A 97 5.12 -6.91 11.69
C GLU A 97 4.33 -7.84 10.76
N GLU A 98 3.79 -8.94 11.28
CA GLU A 98 2.94 -9.86 10.51
C GLU A 98 1.65 -9.18 10.01
N ALA A 99 1.12 -8.24 10.79
CA ALA A 99 -0.04 -7.45 10.40
C ALA A 99 0.29 -6.45 9.28
N TRP A 100 1.49 -5.87 9.28
CA TRP A 100 1.98 -4.98 8.23
C TRP A 100 2.22 -5.74 6.93
N LEU A 101 2.82 -6.93 6.99
CA LEU A 101 2.93 -7.83 5.85
C LEU A 101 1.56 -8.20 5.24
N LEU A 102 0.50 -8.30 6.05
CA LEU A 102 -0.85 -8.46 5.51
C LEU A 102 -1.29 -7.23 4.71
N LEU A 103 -1.04 -6.02 5.19
CA LEU A 103 -1.38 -4.79 4.47
C LEU A 103 -0.63 -4.66 3.14
N GLU A 104 0.64 -5.07 3.10
CA GLU A 104 1.43 -5.15 1.86
C GLU A 104 0.81 -6.13 0.86
N ARG A 105 0.41 -7.33 1.32
CA ARG A 105 -0.32 -8.30 0.47
C ARG A 105 -1.64 -7.75 -0.06
N LEU A 106 -2.27 -6.83 0.68
CA LEU A 106 -3.47 -6.11 0.26
C LEU A 106 -3.18 -4.96 -0.71
N LYS A 107 -1.92 -4.76 -1.11
CA LYS A 107 -1.46 -3.65 -1.96
C LYS A 107 -1.86 -2.29 -1.37
N THR A 108 -1.69 -2.15 -0.06
CA THR A 108 -1.96 -0.91 0.66
C THR A 108 -0.78 0.05 0.45
N PRO A 109 -1.02 1.34 0.15
CA PRO A 109 0.07 2.32 0.02
C PRO A 109 0.90 2.46 1.30
N ASN A 110 2.20 2.74 1.14
CA ASN A 110 3.13 2.92 2.26
C ASN A 110 2.72 4.08 3.16
N VAL A 111 2.19 5.18 2.61
CA VAL A 111 1.65 6.28 3.43
C VAL A 111 0.57 5.80 4.41
N VAL A 112 -0.24 4.81 4.02
CA VAL A 112 -1.29 4.25 4.86
C VAL A 112 -0.72 3.28 5.88
N ILE A 113 0.19 2.38 5.45
CA ILE A 113 0.85 1.41 6.34
C ILE A 113 1.64 2.14 7.42
N GLY A 114 2.52 3.05 7.03
CA GLY A 114 3.36 3.77 7.96
C GLY A 114 2.59 4.71 8.89
N PHE A 115 1.49 5.32 8.41
CA PHE A 115 0.62 6.09 9.31
C PHE A 115 -0.08 5.19 10.34
N ALA A 116 -0.51 3.98 9.95
CA ALA A 116 -1.05 3.00 10.89
C ALA A 116 0.00 2.55 11.91
N MET A 117 1.23 2.25 11.46
CA MET A 117 2.36 1.93 12.34
C MET A 117 2.60 3.06 13.35
N TRP A 118 2.64 4.31 12.86
CA TRP A 118 2.83 5.48 13.71
C TRP A 118 1.69 5.66 14.73
N LEU A 119 0.43 5.40 14.37
CA LEU A 119 -0.68 5.41 15.32
C LEU A 119 -0.60 4.29 16.35
N CYS A 120 -0.04 3.13 15.99
CA CYS A 120 0.09 1.97 16.87
C CYS A 120 1.29 2.06 17.82
N ASN A 121 2.25 2.95 17.56
CA ASN A 121 3.45 3.08 18.38
C ASN A 121 3.15 3.61 19.79
N GLY A 122 3.46 2.81 20.81
CA GLY A 122 3.21 3.10 22.22
C GLY A 122 1.79 2.75 22.69
N THR A 123 1.52 3.06 23.96
CA THR A 123 0.18 2.90 24.57
C THR A 123 -0.85 3.80 23.89
N TYR A 124 -2.14 3.52 24.08
CA TYR A 124 -3.22 4.33 23.49
C TYR A 124 -3.09 5.81 23.87
N GLU A 125 -2.80 6.08 25.14
CA GLU A 125 -2.69 7.41 25.74
C GLU A 125 -1.47 8.17 25.21
N GLU A 126 -0.33 7.50 25.07
CA GLU A 126 0.87 8.09 24.46
C GLU A 126 0.63 8.45 22.98
N ALA A 127 -0.01 7.54 22.24
CA ALA A 127 -0.34 7.77 20.84
C ALA A 127 -1.39 8.88 20.67
N LEU A 128 -2.40 8.91 21.53
CA LEU A 128 -3.44 9.94 21.54
C LEU A 128 -2.85 11.33 21.83
N GLU A 129 -2.00 11.45 22.84
CA GLU A 129 -1.35 12.70 23.18
C GLU A 129 -0.41 13.17 22.07
N ARG A 130 0.35 12.24 21.47
CA ARG A 130 1.19 12.53 20.29
C ARG A 130 0.34 13.04 19.12
N PHE A 131 -0.82 12.44 18.87
CA PHE A 131 -1.75 12.85 17.83
C PHE A 131 -2.31 14.27 18.08
N ARG A 132 -2.72 14.57 19.32
CA ARG A 132 -3.19 15.91 19.71
C ARG A 132 -2.12 16.98 19.51
N ARG A 133 -0.89 16.72 19.96
CA ARG A 133 0.24 17.66 19.80
C ARG A 133 0.57 17.95 18.34
N ALA A 134 0.35 16.99 17.45
CA ALA A 134 0.50 17.17 16.02
C ALA A 134 -0.67 17.94 15.37
N GLY A 135 -1.63 18.45 16.15
CA GLY A 135 -2.78 19.22 15.64
C GLY A 135 -3.97 18.36 15.22
N GLY A 136 -4.00 17.10 15.64
CA GLY A 136 -5.05 16.16 15.28
C GLY A 136 -6.37 16.46 16.00
N ALA A 137 -7.47 16.45 15.26
CA ALA A 137 -8.80 16.53 15.83
C ALA A 137 -9.15 15.21 16.52
N VAL A 138 -9.51 15.28 17.80
CA VAL A 138 -9.94 14.13 18.61
C VAL A 138 -11.33 14.45 19.17
N PRO A 139 -12.28 13.50 19.13
CA PRO A 139 -13.53 13.59 19.88
C PRO A 139 -13.29 13.96 21.36
N GLU A 140 -14.22 14.68 21.98
CA GLU A 140 -14.11 15.09 23.39
C GLU A 140 -13.95 13.90 24.34
N ASP A 141 -14.61 12.78 24.02
CA ASP A 141 -14.54 11.53 24.79
C ASP A 141 -13.25 10.73 24.55
N GLY A 142 -12.40 11.16 23.60
CA GLY A 142 -11.17 10.46 23.25
C GLY A 142 -11.38 9.03 22.75
N SER A 143 -12.58 8.70 22.24
CA SER A 143 -12.97 7.34 21.87
C SER A 143 -12.20 6.78 20.67
N GLU A 144 -11.75 7.64 19.76
CA GLU A 144 -10.91 7.28 18.63
C GLU A 144 -10.12 8.48 18.11
N PHE A 145 -9.03 8.22 17.41
CA PHE A 145 -8.26 9.25 16.70
C PHE A 145 -7.60 8.66 15.46
N GLY A 146 -7.38 9.49 14.44
CA GLY A 146 -6.90 9.01 13.15
C GLY A 146 -7.27 9.96 12.02
N GLY A 147 -7.29 9.45 10.79
CA GLY A 147 -7.51 10.28 9.62
C GLY A 147 -7.93 9.54 8.37
N PHE A 148 -8.26 10.35 7.37
CA PHE A 148 -8.53 9.90 6.01
C PHE A 148 -7.30 10.12 5.15
N LEU A 149 -6.89 9.10 4.40
CA LEU A 149 -5.75 9.16 3.49
C LEU A 149 -6.22 8.89 2.08
N GLY A 150 -5.75 9.69 1.12
CA GLY A 150 -6.11 9.53 -0.29
C GLY A 150 -7.45 10.13 -0.67
N GLN A 151 -7.95 11.17 0.03
CA GLN A 151 -9.26 11.77 -0.28
C GLN A 151 -9.32 12.33 -1.71
N PRO A 152 -10.03 11.69 -2.66
CA PRO A 152 -10.10 12.19 -4.02
C PRO A 152 -11.14 13.31 -4.11
N LYS A 153 -10.82 14.34 -4.93
CA LYS A 153 -11.78 15.39 -5.31
C LYS A 153 -12.97 14.85 -6.11
N GLY A 154 -12.84 13.64 -6.69
CA GLY A 154 -13.90 12.93 -7.44
C GLY A 154 -14.01 11.46 -7.02
N PRO A 155 -14.50 10.58 -7.91
CA PRO A 155 -14.49 9.14 -7.65
C PRO A 155 -13.07 8.61 -7.44
N GLY A 156 -12.91 7.68 -6.52
CA GLY A 156 -11.59 7.11 -6.24
C GLY A 156 -11.51 6.36 -4.91
N VAL A 157 -10.37 5.72 -4.71
CA VAL A 157 -10.06 5.00 -3.47
C VAL A 157 -9.56 5.97 -2.42
N TYR A 158 -9.99 5.75 -1.18
CA TYR A 158 -9.39 6.38 0.01
C TYR A 158 -9.36 5.39 1.16
N TYR A 159 -8.58 5.71 2.18
CA TYR A 159 -8.39 4.91 3.36
C TYR A 159 -8.84 5.69 4.59
N MET A 160 -9.37 4.95 5.55
CA MET A 160 -9.66 5.40 6.90
C MET A 160 -8.71 4.64 7.83
N VAL A 161 -7.91 5.36 8.62
CA VAL A 161 -6.98 4.76 9.57
C VAL A 161 -7.24 5.39 10.94
N TYR A 162 -7.73 4.60 11.88
CA TYR A 162 -8.14 5.07 13.20
C TYR A 162 -7.65 4.12 14.29
N ARG A 163 -7.12 4.66 15.37
CA ARG A 163 -6.93 3.93 16.62
C ARG A 163 -8.12 4.23 17.53
N ARG A 164 -8.74 3.18 18.06
CA ARG A 164 -9.93 3.23 18.92
C ARG A 164 -9.57 2.82 20.34
N HIS A 165 -10.21 3.46 21.31
CA HIS A 165 -9.96 3.24 22.72
C HIS A 165 -10.10 1.75 23.11
N PRO A 166 -9.21 1.20 23.96
CA PRO A 166 -9.19 -0.22 24.33
C PRO A 166 -10.54 -0.75 24.86
N SER A 167 -11.28 0.08 25.57
CA SER A 167 -12.59 -0.28 26.15
C SER A 167 -13.72 -0.41 25.11
N SER A 168 -13.50 0.04 23.88
CA SER A 168 -14.46 -0.15 22.79
C SER A 168 -14.54 -1.62 22.39
N GLN A 169 -15.72 -2.10 21.98
CA GLN A 169 -15.87 -3.45 21.41
C GLN A 169 -14.91 -3.71 20.24
N ILE A 170 -14.50 -2.65 19.55
CA ILE A 170 -13.56 -2.66 18.42
C ILE A 170 -12.30 -1.82 18.73
N GLY A 171 -11.82 -1.84 19.97
CA GLY A 171 -10.56 -1.21 20.38
C GLY A 171 -9.35 -1.76 19.60
N GLY A 172 -8.30 -0.94 19.50
CA GLY A 172 -7.11 -1.20 18.68
C GLY A 172 -7.09 -0.37 17.40
N ILE A 173 -6.41 -0.85 16.35
CA ILE A 173 -6.32 -0.15 15.06
C ILE A 173 -7.36 -0.66 14.07
N TRP A 174 -8.01 0.28 13.39
CA TRP A 174 -8.99 0.06 12.35
C TRP A 174 -8.55 0.72 11.05
N ILE A 175 -8.37 -0.08 10.01
CA ILE A 175 -7.93 0.34 8.69
C ILE A 175 -9.01 -0.07 7.70
N GLN A 176 -9.56 0.87 6.94
CA GLN A 176 -10.61 0.57 5.96
C GLN A 176 -10.30 1.21 4.62
N LYS A 177 -10.23 0.39 3.56
CA LYS A 177 -10.19 0.85 2.18
C LYS A 177 -11.61 1.06 1.68
N ARG A 178 -11.87 2.22 1.08
CA ARG A 178 -13.19 2.62 0.58
C ARG A 178 -13.09 3.13 -0.84
N TYR A 179 -14.17 2.94 -1.60
CA TYR A 179 -14.36 3.57 -2.89
C TYR A 179 -15.42 4.67 -2.77
N LYS A 180 -15.05 5.88 -3.15
CA LYS A 180 -15.95 7.04 -3.27
C LYS A 180 -16.45 7.14 -4.70
N THR A 181 -17.75 7.39 -4.85
CA THR A 181 -18.40 7.83 -6.09
C THR A 181 -18.99 9.23 -5.87
N ASN A 182 -19.58 9.81 -6.91
CA ASN A 182 -20.33 11.06 -6.77
C ASN A 182 -21.61 10.90 -5.93
N SER A 183 -22.11 9.66 -5.80
CA SER A 183 -23.34 9.35 -5.07
C SER A 183 -23.09 8.96 -3.61
N GLY A 184 -21.91 8.45 -3.27
CA GLY A 184 -21.51 8.22 -1.88
C GLY A 184 -20.24 7.40 -1.76
N SER A 185 -20.15 6.52 -0.75
CA SER A 185 -18.97 5.66 -0.59
C SER A 185 -19.31 4.28 -0.07
N ALA A 186 -18.55 3.29 -0.50
CA ALA A 186 -18.66 1.90 -0.06
C ALA A 186 -17.31 1.41 0.45
N ALA A 187 -17.32 0.60 1.51
CA ALA A 187 -16.13 -0.11 1.95
C ALA A 187 -15.78 -1.21 0.93
N ILE A 188 -14.49 -1.36 0.63
CA ILE A 188 -13.95 -2.49 -0.13
C ILE A 188 -13.53 -3.57 0.86
N TRP A 189 -12.76 -3.18 1.87
CA TRP A 189 -12.39 -4.04 2.98
C TRP A 189 -12.11 -3.23 4.25
N SER A 190 -12.24 -3.86 5.41
CA SER A 190 -11.80 -3.35 6.71
C SER A 190 -10.97 -4.38 7.45
N LEU A 191 -9.83 -3.94 7.98
CA LEU A 191 -8.99 -4.69 8.89
C LEU A 191 -9.11 -4.06 10.27
N HIS A 192 -9.41 -4.88 11.27
CA HIS A 192 -9.41 -4.50 12.68
C HIS A 192 -8.38 -5.35 13.40
N ILE A 193 -7.47 -4.74 14.16
CA ILE A 193 -6.46 -5.45 14.94
C ILE A 193 -6.55 -4.93 16.39
N LYS A 194 -6.74 -5.83 17.36
CA LYS A 194 -6.74 -5.46 18.77
C LYS A 194 -5.30 -5.31 19.26
N LEU A 195 -4.96 -4.16 19.84
CA LEU A 195 -3.58 -3.82 20.25
C LEU A 195 -3.34 -3.84 21.76
N ASP A 196 -4.38 -3.62 22.56
CA ASP A 196 -4.25 -3.44 24.01
C ASP A 196 -4.33 -4.77 24.78
N ILE A 197 -4.00 -5.86 24.10
CA ILE A 197 -3.78 -7.18 24.68
C ILE A 197 -2.41 -7.68 24.22
N PRO A 198 -1.69 -8.48 25.04
CA PRO A 198 -0.44 -9.08 24.60
C PRO A 198 -0.62 -9.92 23.34
N PRO A 199 0.44 -10.12 22.52
CA PRO A 199 0.41 -11.09 21.45
C PRO A 199 -0.04 -12.48 21.96
N PRO A 200 -0.74 -13.27 21.13
CA PRO A 200 -1.09 -12.97 19.74
C PRO A 200 -2.19 -11.91 19.62
N TYR A 201 -2.05 -11.00 18.65
CA TYR A 201 -3.00 -9.92 18.37
C TYR A 201 -4.14 -10.44 17.49
N PRO A 202 -5.38 -10.55 18.01
CA PRO A 202 -6.52 -10.95 17.22
C PRO A 202 -6.88 -9.87 16.21
N ALA A 203 -7.14 -10.30 14.98
CA ALA A 203 -7.58 -9.42 13.91
C ALA A 203 -8.71 -10.01 13.08
N LYS A 204 -9.49 -9.12 12.48
CA LYS A 204 -10.62 -9.44 11.60
C LYS A 204 -10.50 -8.63 10.32
N LEU A 205 -10.39 -9.33 9.19
CA LEU A 205 -10.47 -8.74 7.86
C LEU A 205 -11.84 -9.04 7.27
N GLU A 206 -12.62 -7.99 6.99
CA GLU A 206 -13.89 -8.07 6.29
C GLU A 206 -13.73 -7.53 4.87
N ARG A 207 -14.24 -8.26 3.89
CA ARG A 207 -14.26 -7.85 2.49
C ARG A 207 -15.69 -7.75 2.03
N TYR A 208 -16.07 -6.57 1.55
CA TYR A 208 -17.45 -6.26 1.28
C TYR A 208 -17.76 -6.44 -0.21
N PRO A 209 -18.94 -6.98 -0.54
CA PRO A 209 -19.42 -6.98 -1.91
C PRO A 209 -19.80 -5.56 -2.33
N LEU A 210 -19.76 -5.28 -3.64
CA LEU A 210 -20.49 -4.13 -4.17
C LEU A 210 -21.99 -4.42 -4.03
N HIS A 211 -22.59 -4.02 -2.92
CA HIS A 211 -24.01 -3.75 -2.96
C HIS A 211 -24.19 -2.50 -3.82
N ALA A 212 -24.54 -2.71 -5.08
CA ALA A 212 -25.42 -1.82 -5.79
C ALA A 212 -26.76 -1.77 -5.02
N ARG A 213 -26.76 -1.18 -3.82
CA ARG A 213 -27.98 -0.58 -3.31
C ARG A 213 -28.30 0.47 -4.36
N ARG A 214 -29.40 0.24 -5.07
CA ARG A 214 -30.00 1.16 -6.04
C ARG A 214 -29.81 2.58 -5.50
N TRP A 215 -28.91 3.32 -6.14
CA TRP A 215 -28.80 4.77 -6.01
C TRP A 215 -29.95 5.38 -6.79
#